data_AF-A0A954RB72-F1
#
_entry.id   AF-A0A954RB72-F1
#
_cell.length_a   1.000
_cell.length_b   1.000
_cell.length_c   1.000
_cell.angle_alpha   90.00
_cell.angle_beta   90.00
_cell.angle_gamma   90.00
#
_symmetry.space_group_name_H-M   'P 1'
#
loop_
_entity.id
_entity.type
_entity.pdbx_description
1 polymer ?
#
loop_
_entity_poly.entity_id
_entity_poly.type
_entity_poly.pdbx_seq_one_letter_code
_entity_poly.pdbx_strand_id
1 'polypeptide(L)' 'ERKPMDPSGVRVGTPALTTRGMGADEMRRIGAWMLDALQHADDAERLQRIRGEVREMCGHFPVPASAMICSA' A
#
# COMPACT_ATOMS: atom_id res chain seq x y z
N GLU A 1 19.07 -21.05 -11.56
CA GLU A 1 18.78 -21.07 -10.11
C GLU A 1 18.98 -19.65 -9.57
N ARG A 2 17.98 -19.09 -8.87
CA ARG A 2 18.14 -17.74 -8.28
C ARG A 2 18.89 -17.84 -6.96
N LYS A 3 19.74 -16.84 -6.68
CA LYS A 3 20.56 -16.83 -5.46
C LYS A 3 19.66 -16.65 -4.22
N PRO A 4 20.05 -17.14 -3.04
CA PRO A 4 19.30 -16.89 -1.80
C PRO A 4 19.07 -15.40 -1.49
N MET A 5 19.96 -14.54 -2.00
CA MET A 5 19.89 -13.09 -1.87
C MET A 5 19.06 -12.41 -2.99
N ASP A 6 18.49 -13.16 -3.92
CA ASP A 6 17.65 -12.68 -5.03
C ASP A 6 16.34 -13.51 -5.11
N PRO A 7 15.43 -13.35 -4.14
CA PRO A 7 14.16 -14.06 -4.15
C PRO A 7 13.24 -13.55 -5.27
N SER A 8 12.40 -14.43 -5.81
CA SER A 8 11.42 -14.09 -6.85
C SER A 8 10.05 -13.64 -6.33
N GLY A 9 9.88 -13.47 -5.01
CA GLY A 9 8.58 -13.24 -4.38
C GLY A 9 8.55 -12.04 -3.43
N VAL A 10 7.34 -11.53 -3.20
CA VAL A 10 7.05 -10.43 -2.26
C VAL A 10 6.15 -10.94 -1.13
N ARG A 11 6.50 -10.64 0.12
CA ARG A 11 5.67 -10.95 1.29
C ARG A 11 4.79 -9.76 1.64
N VAL A 12 3.49 -10.00 1.74
CA VAL A 12 2.48 -8.98 2.06
C VAL A 12 1.81 -9.34 3.39
N GLY A 13 1.58 -8.34 4.24
CA GLY A 13 0.91 -8.52 5.54
C GLY A 13 -0.09 -7.40 5.81
N THR A 14 -1.22 -7.77 6.41
CA THR A 14 -2.32 -6.86 6.78
C THR A 14 -2.25 -6.21 8.18
N PRO A 15 -1.44 -6.64 9.17
CA PRO A 15 -1.52 -6.10 10.54
C PRO A 15 -1.42 -4.58 10.66
N ALA A 16 -0.56 -3.94 9.85
CA ALA A 16 -0.40 -2.48 9.89
C ALA A 16 -1.62 -1.73 9.34
N LEU A 17 -2.33 -2.31 8.37
CA LEU A 17 -3.50 -1.71 7.73
C LEU A 17 -4.74 -1.89 8.62
N THR A 18 -4.93 -3.09 9.17
CA THR A 18 -6.06 -3.38 10.07
C THR A 18 -5.94 -2.59 11.38
N THR A 19 -4.74 -2.39 11.91
CA THR A 19 -4.51 -1.52 13.08
C THR A 19 -4.91 -0.06 12.81
N ARG A 20 -4.82 0.39 11.56
CA ARG A 20 -5.25 1.74 11.14
C ARG A 20 -6.75 1.84 10.84
N GLY A 21 -7.49 0.73 10.90
CA GLY A 21 -8.94 0.69 10.65
C GLY A 21 -9.36 0.33 9.22
N MET A 22 -8.43 -0.09 8.36
CA MET A 22 -8.76 -0.50 6.98
C MET A 22 -9.45 -1.88 6.97
N GLY A 23 -10.51 -2.00 6.17
CA GLY A 23 -11.35 -3.19 6.05
C GLY A 23 -11.23 -3.90 4.69
N ALA A 24 -12.24 -4.71 4.36
CA ALA A 24 -12.24 -5.53 3.16
C ALA A 24 -12.27 -4.69 1.85
N ASP A 25 -12.94 -3.54 1.88
CA ASP A 25 -13.08 -2.69 0.69
C ASP A 25 -11.76 -2.00 0.35
N GLU A 26 -11.04 -1.48 1.35
CA GLU A 26 -9.69 -0.95 1.17
C GLU A 26 -8.72 -2.04 0.69
N MET A 27 -8.82 -3.25 1.25
CA MET A 27 -7.95 -4.37 0.86
C MET A 27 -8.18 -4.80 -0.59
N ARG A 28 -9.43 -4.79 -1.10
CA ARG A 28 -9.70 -5.05 -2.52
C ARG A 28 -9.06 -3.98 -3.40
N ARG A 29 -9.15 -2.71 -3.01
CA ARG A 29 -8.53 -1.59 -3.75
C ARG A 29 -7.00 -1.71 -3.76
N ILE A 30 -6.39 -2.03 -2.62
CA ILE A 30 -4.95 -2.27 -2.50
C ILE A 30 -4.51 -3.42 -3.41
N GLY A 31 -5.24 -4.54 -3.40
CA GLY A 31 -4.94 -5.68 -4.27
C GLY A 31 -5.01 -5.32 -5.76
N ALA A 32 -6.01 -4.52 -6.15
CA ALA A 32 -6.14 -4.04 -7.53
C ALA A 32 -4.95 -3.15 -7.93
N TRP A 33 -4.51 -2.22 -7.07
CA TRP A 33 -3.31 -1.42 -7.34
C TRP A 33 -2.04 -2.23 -7.42
N MET A 34 -1.88 -3.25 -6.56
CA MET A 34 -0.72 -4.14 -6.60
C MET A 34 -0.66 -4.89 -7.94
N LEU A 35 -1.78 -5.45 -8.39
CA LEU A 35 -1.86 -6.10 -9.69
C LEU A 35 -1.54 -5.12 -10.83
N ASP A 36 -2.13 -3.92 -10.77
CA ASP A 36 -1.97 -2.90 -11.80
C ASP A 36 -0.50 -2.44 -11.94
N ALA A 37 0.15 -2.21 -10.81
CA ALA A 37 1.57 -1.82 -10.75
C ALA A 37 2.50 -2.94 -11.22
N LEU A 38 2.19 -4.21 -10.90
CA LEU A 38 2.99 -5.36 -11.35
C LEU A 38 2.86 -5.60 -12.86
N GLN A 39 1.68 -5.38 -13.43
CA GLN A 39 1.43 -5.55 -14.87
C GLN A 39 2.04 -4.42 -15.71
N HIS A 40 2.18 -3.22 -15.15
CA HIS A 40 2.64 -2.02 -15.86
C HIS A 40 3.82 -1.38 -15.14
N ALA A 41 4.81 -2.20 -14.74
CA ALA A 41 5.93 -1.75 -13.91
C ALA A 41 6.80 -0.64 -14.56
N ASP A 42 6.79 -0.55 -15.89
CA ASP A 42 7.55 0.46 -16.65
C ASP A 42 6.72 1.72 -16.99
N ASP A 43 5.44 1.76 -16.64
CA ASP A 43 4.54 2.89 -16.89
C ASP A 43 4.60 3.90 -15.74
N ALA A 44 5.50 4.87 -15.86
CA ALA A 44 5.73 5.88 -14.84
C ALA A 44 4.47 6.71 -14.53
N GLU A 45 3.66 7.07 -15.53
CA GLU A 45 2.45 7.88 -15.33
C GLU A 45 1.42 7.12 -14.52
N ARG A 46 1.22 5.84 -14.85
CA ARG A 46 0.32 4.95 -14.12
C ARG A 46 0.75 4.74 -12.67
N LEU A 47 2.05 4.55 -12.43
CA LEU A 47 2.59 4.44 -11.09
C LEU A 47 2.43 5.74 -10.29
N GLN A 48 2.56 6.92 -10.91
CA GLN A 48 2.29 8.19 -10.23
C GLN A 48 0.82 8.35 -9.85
N ARG A 49 -0.11 7.94 -10.73
CA ARG A 49 -1.54 7.94 -10.43
C ARG A 49 -1.85 7.03 -9.23
N ILE A 50 -1.40 5.77 -9.26
CA ILE A 50 -1.58 4.83 -8.14
C ILE A 50 -1.02 5.42 -6.84
N ARG A 51 0.18 6.02 -6.88
CA ARG A 51 0.79 6.68 -5.73
C ARG A 51 -0.08 7.81 -5.16
N GLY A 52 -0.71 8.60 -6.03
CA GLY A 52 -1.64 9.66 -5.63
C GLY A 52 -2.85 9.09 -4.89
N GLU A 53 -3.50 8.09 -5.48
CA GLU A 53 -4.68 7.45 -4.87
C GLU A 53 -4.37 6.75 -3.54
N VAL A 54 -3.18 6.12 -3.43
CA VAL A 54 -2.71 5.50 -2.17
C VAL A 54 -2.54 6.56 -1.07
N ARG A 55 -1.97 7.73 -1.40
CA ARG A 55 -1.78 8.82 -0.44
C ARG A 55 -3.12 9.37 0.04
N GLU A 56 -4.05 9.61 -0.88
CA GLU A 56 -5.39 10.07 -0.57
C GLU A 56 -6.09 9.09 0.39
N MET A 57 -6.09 7.80 0.07
CA MET A 57 -6.68 6.78 0.94
C MET A 57 -5.99 6.76 2.32
N CYS A 58 -4.65 6.81 2.37
CA CYS A 58 -3.92 6.83 3.64
C CYS A 58 -4.27 8.02 4.53
N GLY A 59 -4.65 9.17 3.96
CA GLY A 59 -5.08 10.35 4.69
C GLY A 59 -6.34 10.13 5.54
N HIS A 60 -7.19 9.17 5.16
CA HIS A 60 -8.40 8.81 5.89
C HIS A 60 -8.13 7.86 7.08
N PHE A 61 -6.94 7.26 7.14
CA PHE A 61 -6.56 6.26 8.14
C PHE A 61 -5.26 6.68 8.85
N PRO A 62 -5.28 7.65 9.78
CA PRO A 62 -4.08 8.14 10.43
C PRO A 62 -3.34 7.03 11.19
N VAL A 63 -2.02 7.19 11.33
CA VAL A 63 -1.22 6.23 12.11
C VAL A 63 -1.50 6.45 13.60
N PRO A 64 -1.68 5.40 14.41
CA PRO A 64 -1.99 5.55 15.84
C PRO A 64 -1.02 6.48 16.60
N ALA A 65 0.27 6.43 16.26
CA ALA A 65 1.28 7.32 16.85
C ALA A 65 1.15 8.79 16.39
N SER A 66 0.68 9.04 15.17
CA SER A 66 0.48 10.40 14.63
C SER A 66 -0.77 11.08 15.16
N ALA A 67 -1.78 10.31 15.55
CA ALA A 67 -3.01 10.84 16.16
C ALA A 67 -2.77 11.51 17.53
N MET A 68 -1.65 11.18 18.21
CA MET A 68 -1.27 11.84 19.47
C MET A 68 -0.53 13.18 19.29
N ILE A 69 -0.09 13.53 18.08
CA ILE A 69 0.79 14.70 17.84
C ILE A 69 0.01 15.91 17.30
N CYS A 70 -1.24 15.74 16.86
CA CYS A 70 -2.07 16.82 16.31
C CYS A 70 -3.38 17.01 17.09
N SER A 71 -3.26 17.21 18.39
CA SER A 71 -4.34 17.72 19.26
C SER A 71 -3.87 18.95 20.07
N ALA A 72 -2.82 19.63 19.59
CA ALA A 72 -2.31 20.88 20.14
C ALA A 72 -2.23 21.94 19.03
#